data_AF-L0HFR3-F1
#
_entry.id   AF-L0HFR3-F1
#
_cell.length_a   1.000
_cell.length_b   1.000
_cell.length_c   1.000
_cell.angle_alpha   90.00
_cell.angle_beta   90.00
_cell.angle_gamma   90.00
#
_symmetry.space_group_name_H-M   'P 1'
#
loop_
_entity.id
_entity.type
_entity.pdbx_description
1 polymer ?
#
loop_
_entity_poly.entity_id
_entity_poly.type
_entity_poly.pdbx_seq_one_letter_code
_entity_poly.pdbx_strand_id
1 'polypeptide(L)'
;MIPVFANILVALDGSPAGQKALDRAVEMARAGETKLHAAYVVETGLFSSLPTDNTVEIMYNVLQKEGEAVLDKAKTDAAAHGITLSTHLKFGHAGSEVIALADKVKADLIIVGSHGKSQTDRLLIGSVSTFIVTHSRVSTMVVRS
;
A
#
# COMPACT_ATOMS: atom_id res chain seq x y z
N MET A 1 10.10 24.83 -2.18
CA MET A 1 10.74 24.25 -0.98
C MET A 1 11.21 22.85 -1.37
N ILE A 2 12.44 22.46 -1.04
CA ILE A 2 12.92 21.10 -1.35
C ILE A 2 12.17 20.11 -0.43
N PRO A 3 11.49 19.08 -0.96
CA PRO A 3 10.76 18.14 -0.13
C PRO A 3 11.74 17.28 0.68
N VAL A 4 11.39 16.97 1.95
CA VAL A 4 12.15 16.04 2.80
C VAL A 4 12.15 14.63 2.19
N PHE A 5 11.04 14.27 1.55
CA PHE A 5 10.85 13.02 0.80
C PHE A 5 10.34 13.36 -0.60
N ALA A 6 11.11 13.02 -1.63
CA ALA A 6 10.78 13.29 -3.02
C ALA A 6 9.75 12.29 -3.57
N ASN A 7 9.77 11.02 -3.14
CA ASN A 7 8.88 9.98 -3.65
C ASN A 7 8.35 9.14 -2.48
N ILE A 8 7.05 9.28 -2.20
CA ILE A 8 6.38 8.52 -1.14
C ILE A 8 5.59 7.38 -1.76
N LEU A 9 5.76 6.17 -1.22
CA LEU A 9 4.93 5.01 -1.51
C LEU A 9 4.04 4.70 -0.29
N VAL A 10 2.73 4.74 -0.45
CA VAL A 10 1.77 4.26 0.57
C VAL A 10 1.25 2.87 0.18
N ALA A 11 1.32 1.90 1.10
CA ALA A 11 0.70 0.60 0.92
C ALA A 11 -0.71 0.59 1.52
N LEU A 12 -1.69 0.22 0.70
CA LEU A 12 -3.11 0.20 1.04
C LEU A 12 -3.65 -1.22 0.99
N ASP A 13 -4.55 -1.52 1.91
CA ASP A 13 -5.25 -2.80 1.98
C ASP A 13 -6.77 -2.63 2.15
N GLY A 14 -7.27 -1.39 2.09
CA GLY A 14 -8.69 -1.06 2.30
C GLY A 14 -9.11 -0.94 3.77
N SER A 15 -8.18 -1.11 4.73
CA SER A 15 -8.47 -0.96 6.16
C SER A 15 -8.51 0.51 6.61
N PRO A 16 -9.14 0.82 7.76
CA PRO A 16 -9.09 2.15 8.36
C PRO A 16 -7.66 2.63 8.68
N ALA A 17 -6.78 1.71 9.07
CA ALA A 17 -5.37 2.04 9.32
C ALA A 17 -4.63 2.37 8.01
N GLY A 18 -4.94 1.66 6.92
CA GLY A 18 -4.45 1.99 5.57
C GLY A 18 -4.95 3.36 5.10
N GLN A 19 -6.20 3.72 5.38
CA GLN A 19 -6.73 5.06 5.08
C GLN A 19 -5.95 6.15 5.84
N LYS A 20 -5.70 5.98 7.14
CA LYS A 20 -4.89 6.95 7.91
C LYS A 20 -3.47 7.09 7.37
N ALA A 21 -2.89 6.01 6.85
CA ALA A 21 -1.61 6.04 6.16
C ALA A 21 -1.68 6.89 4.87
N LEU A 22 -2.75 6.76 4.08
CA LEU A 22 -2.99 7.61 2.92
C LEU A 22 -3.13 9.09 3.31
N ASP A 23 -3.93 9.39 4.34
CA ASP A 23 -4.17 10.75 4.80
C ASP A 23 -2.84 11.44 5.17
N ARG A 24 -1.98 10.74 5.93
CA ARG A 24 -0.64 11.22 6.26
C ARG A 24 0.24 11.42 5.02
N ALA A 25 0.17 10.51 4.06
CA ALA A 25 0.94 10.63 2.83
C ALA A 25 0.52 11.86 2.01
N VAL A 26 -0.79 12.14 1.95
CA VAL A 26 -1.35 13.32 1.29
C VAL A 26 -0.97 14.62 2.03
N GLU A 27 -1.02 14.63 3.36
CA GLU A 27 -0.54 15.75 4.17
C GLU A 27 0.93 16.09 3.88
N MET A 28 1.78 15.07 3.81
CA MET A 28 3.21 15.25 3.52
C MET A 28 3.44 15.72 2.07
N ALA A 29 2.64 15.21 1.12
CA ALA A 29 2.76 15.61 -0.28
C ALA A 29 2.32 17.06 -0.53
N ARG A 30 1.39 17.61 0.25
CA ARG A 30 0.98 19.03 0.15
C ARG A 30 2.11 20.01 0.44
N ALA A 31 3.13 19.60 1.18
CA ALA A 31 4.20 20.49 1.62
C ALA A 31 5.28 20.76 0.54
N GLY A 32 5.23 20.11 -0.63
CA GLY A 32 6.24 20.30 -1.68
C GLY A 32 5.95 19.56 -2.99
N GLU A 33 7.01 19.37 -3.79
CA GLU A 33 6.95 18.67 -5.09
C GLU A 33 7.07 17.14 -4.94
N THR A 34 6.51 16.58 -3.86
CA THR A 34 6.58 15.15 -3.56
C THR A 34 5.67 14.36 -4.50
N LYS A 35 6.23 13.32 -5.14
CA LYS A 35 5.45 12.37 -5.94
C LYS A 35 4.86 11.32 -5.02
N LEU A 36 3.55 11.08 -5.15
CA LEU A 36 2.84 10.13 -4.32
C LEU A 36 2.40 8.91 -5.14
N HIS A 37 2.72 7.72 -4.61
CA HIS A 37 2.39 6.42 -5.16
C HIS A 37 1.55 5.64 -4.15
N ALA A 38 0.48 4.98 -4.59
CA ALA A 38 -0.29 4.04 -3.78
C ALA A 38 -0.20 2.63 -4.36
N ALA A 39 0.02 1.64 -3.51
CA ALA A 39 0.05 0.24 -3.89
C ALA A 39 -1.05 -0.55 -3.19
N TYR A 40 -1.70 -1.42 -3.95
CA TYR A 40 -2.50 -2.51 -3.41
C TYR A 40 -1.94 -3.81 -3.94
N VAL A 41 -1.73 -4.79 -3.07
CA VAL A 41 -1.22 -6.11 -3.46
C VAL A 41 -2.31 -7.16 -3.25
N VAL A 42 -2.69 -7.82 -4.33
CA VAL A 42 -3.50 -9.03 -4.30
C VAL A 42 -2.59 -10.18 -3.85
N GLU A 43 -2.87 -10.71 -2.65
CA GLU A 43 -2.09 -11.79 -2.06
C GLU A 43 -2.33 -13.11 -2.82
N THR A 44 -1.42 -13.44 -3.73
CA THR A 44 -1.47 -14.67 -4.53
C THR A 44 -0.45 -15.72 -4.09
N GLY A 45 0.46 -15.37 -3.17
CA GLY A 45 1.54 -16.26 -2.73
C GLY A 45 1.03 -17.58 -2.17
N LEU A 46 -0.08 -17.53 -1.43
CA LEU A 46 -0.73 -18.70 -0.80
C LEU A 46 -1.34 -19.69 -1.80
N PHE A 47 -1.62 -19.25 -3.02
CA PHE A 47 -2.32 -20.04 -4.04
C PHE A 47 -1.42 -20.45 -5.20
N SER A 48 -0.17 -19.99 -5.21
CA SER A 48 0.81 -20.23 -6.28
C SER A 48 1.11 -21.72 -6.54
N SER A 49 0.84 -22.60 -5.58
CA SER A 49 1.04 -24.05 -5.67
C SER A 49 -0.23 -24.84 -6.03
N LEU A 50 -1.38 -24.19 -6.16
CA LEU A 50 -2.64 -24.86 -6.50
C LEU A 50 -2.86 -24.86 -8.02
N PRO A 51 -3.49 -25.92 -8.59
CA PRO A 51 -3.93 -25.89 -9.98
C PRO A 51 -4.90 -24.73 -10.20
N THR A 52 -4.64 -23.88 -11.19
CA THR A 52 -5.56 -22.81 -11.57
C THR A 52 -6.76 -23.41 -12.26
N ASP A 53 -7.83 -23.64 -11.51
CA ASP A 53 -9.15 -23.96 -12.04
C ASP A 53 -10.04 -22.70 -12.13
N ASN A 54 -11.24 -22.83 -12.68
CA ASN A 54 -12.18 -21.72 -12.84
C ASN A 54 -12.54 -21.05 -11.50
N THR A 55 -12.48 -21.76 -10.37
CA THR A 55 -12.80 -21.19 -9.06
C THR A 55 -11.69 -20.27 -8.58
N VAL A 56 -10.43 -20.67 -8.77
CA VAL A 56 -9.26 -19.84 -8.47
C VAL A 56 -9.25 -18.56 -9.33
N GLU A 57 -9.61 -18.67 -10.62
CA GLU A 57 -9.70 -17.53 -11.52
C GLU A 57 -10.80 -16.52 -11.12
N ILE A 58 -11.99 -17.00 -10.75
CA ILE A 58 -13.08 -16.15 -10.24
C ILE A 58 -12.63 -15.43 -8.96
N MET A 59 -11.98 -16.14 -8.04
CA MET A 59 -11.48 -15.55 -6.80
C MET A 59 -10.45 -14.44 -7.06
N TYR A 60 -9.50 -14.66 -7.98
CA TYR A 60 -8.54 -13.61 -8.36
C TYR A 60 -9.23 -12.39 -8.95
N ASN A 61 -10.22 -12.58 -9.83
CA ASN A 61 -10.98 -11.48 -10.41
C ASN A 61 -11.72 -10.65 -9.34
N VAL A 62 -12.27 -11.30 -8.30
CA VAL A 62 -12.91 -10.60 -7.18
C VAL A 62 -11.89 -9.78 -6.39
N LEU A 63 -10.76 -10.38 -6.02
CA LEU A 63 -9.71 -9.69 -5.27
C LEU A 63 -9.06 -8.54 -6.05
N GLN A 64 -8.91 -8.72 -7.37
CA GLN A 64 -8.43 -7.68 -8.27
C GLN A 64 -9.38 -6.47 -8.27
N LYS A 65 -10.68 -6.70 -8.47
CA LYS A 65 -11.70 -5.64 -8.46
C LYS A 65 -11.76 -4.91 -7.11
N GLU A 66 -11.58 -5.63 -6.01
CA GLU A 66 -11.49 -5.01 -4.70
C GLU A 66 -10.28 -4.07 -4.60
N GLY A 67 -9.11 -4.53 -5.05
CA GLY A 67 -7.90 -3.71 -5.07
C GLY A 67 -8.02 -2.47 -5.95
N GLU A 68 -8.64 -2.62 -7.13
CA GLU A 68 -8.95 -1.50 -8.03
C GLU A 68 -9.87 -0.48 -7.35
N ALA A 69 -10.93 -0.93 -6.68
CA ALA A 69 -11.83 -0.04 -5.95
C ALA A 69 -11.14 0.72 -4.80
N VAL A 70 -10.23 0.07 -4.06
CA VAL A 70 -9.42 0.73 -3.02
C VAL A 70 -8.51 1.81 -3.62
N LEU A 71 -7.86 1.51 -4.73
CA LEU A 71 -6.96 2.45 -5.41
C LEU A 71 -7.72 3.64 -6.03
N ASP A 72 -8.89 3.40 -6.62
CA ASP A 72 -9.73 4.45 -7.21
C ASP A 72 -10.27 5.40 -6.14
N LYS A 73 -10.70 4.85 -5.00
CA LYS A 73 -11.08 5.66 -3.84
C LYS A 73 -9.89 6.50 -3.36
N ALA A 74 -8.71 5.90 -3.18
CA ALA A 74 -7.51 6.62 -2.74
C ALA A 74 -7.13 7.76 -3.69
N LYS A 75 -7.27 7.52 -5.01
CA LYS A 75 -7.03 8.54 -6.03
C LYS A 75 -8.02 9.70 -5.93
N THR A 76 -9.29 9.39 -5.65
CA THR A 76 -10.34 10.39 -5.46
C THR A 76 -10.08 11.23 -4.20
N ASP A 77 -9.74 10.59 -3.08
CA ASP A 77 -9.41 11.25 -1.82
C ASP A 77 -8.21 12.18 -1.97
N ALA A 78 -7.14 11.74 -2.64
CA ALA A 78 -5.96 12.57 -2.92
C ALA A 78 -6.30 13.75 -3.85
N ALA A 79 -7.14 13.53 -4.88
CA ALA A 79 -7.53 14.57 -5.82
C ALA A 79 -8.38 15.67 -5.16
N ALA A 80 -9.22 15.32 -4.17
CA ALA A 80 -9.96 16.29 -3.35
C ALA A 80 -9.04 17.24 -2.55
N HIS A 81 -7.75 16.91 -2.50
CA HIS A 81 -6.70 17.68 -1.84
C HIS A 81 -5.68 18.29 -2.82
N GLY A 82 -5.95 18.22 -4.12
CA GLY A 82 -5.09 18.76 -5.18
C GLY A 82 -3.83 17.93 -5.42
N ILE A 83 -3.75 16.70 -4.90
CA ILE A 83 -2.58 15.82 -5.01
C ILE A 83 -2.84 14.78 -6.10
N THR A 84 -1.89 14.66 -7.04
CA THR A 84 -1.91 13.59 -8.04
C THR A 84 -1.34 12.31 -7.45
N LEU A 85 -2.15 11.24 -7.43
CA LEU A 85 -1.76 9.92 -6.93
C LEU A 85 -1.55 8.93 -8.07
N SER A 86 -0.35 8.34 -8.14
CA SER A 86 -0.07 7.21 -9.04
C SER A 86 -0.43 5.89 -8.37
N THR A 87 -1.32 5.11 -8.96
CA THR A 87 -1.81 3.84 -8.37
C THR A 87 -1.11 2.63 -9.00
N HIS A 88 -0.86 1.60 -8.19
CA HIS A 88 -0.14 0.38 -8.58
C HIS A 88 -0.86 -0.84 -8.02
N LEU A 89 -1.51 -1.61 -8.89
CA LEU A 89 -2.05 -2.92 -8.53
C LEU A 89 -0.98 -3.99 -8.76
N LYS A 90 -0.73 -4.80 -7.75
CA LYS A 90 0.34 -5.79 -7.72
C LYS A 90 -0.19 -7.16 -7.29
N PHE A 91 0.54 -8.20 -7.61
CA PHE A 91 0.18 -9.59 -7.32
C PHE A 91 1.39 -10.30 -6.73
N GLY A 92 1.18 -11.05 -5.65
CA GLY A 92 2.25 -11.78 -4.96
C GLY A 92 2.18 -11.58 -3.45
N HIS A 93 3.31 -11.78 -2.76
CA HIS A 93 3.41 -11.52 -1.33
C HIS A 93 3.42 -10.01 -1.04
N ALA A 94 2.45 -9.53 -0.26
CA ALA A 94 2.22 -8.09 -0.04
C ALA A 94 3.49 -7.32 0.37
N GLY A 95 4.21 -7.82 1.38
CA GLY A 95 5.43 -7.14 1.85
C GLY A 95 6.54 -7.11 0.81
N SER A 96 6.70 -8.19 0.03
CA SER A 96 7.75 -8.29 -0.99
C SER A 96 7.46 -7.40 -2.19
N GLU A 97 6.21 -7.40 -2.67
CA GLU A 97 5.80 -6.56 -3.81
C GLU A 97 5.86 -5.07 -3.48
N VAL A 98 5.53 -4.67 -2.23
CA VAL A 98 5.67 -3.27 -1.80
C VAL A 98 7.14 -2.83 -1.79
N ILE A 99 8.05 -3.65 -1.25
CA ILE A 99 9.49 -3.34 -1.26
C ILE A 99 10.02 -3.26 -2.70
N ALA A 100 9.69 -4.23 -3.55
CA ALA A 100 10.10 -4.24 -4.94
C ALA A 100 9.57 -3.01 -5.71
N LEU A 101 8.34 -2.59 -5.43
CA LEU A 101 7.77 -1.39 -6.01
C LEU A 101 8.47 -0.13 -5.50
N ALA A 102 8.80 -0.04 -4.22
CA ALA A 102 9.54 1.08 -3.64
C ALA A 102 10.86 1.31 -4.40
N ASP A 103 11.61 0.24 -4.68
CA ASP A 103 12.85 0.29 -5.47
C ASP A 103 12.61 0.73 -6.92
N LYS A 104 11.50 0.28 -7.52
CA LYS A 104 11.13 0.61 -8.90
C LYS A 104 10.75 2.09 -9.05
N VAL A 105 9.95 2.63 -8.12
CA VAL A 105 9.50 4.03 -8.16
C VAL A 105 10.49 4.98 -7.50
N LYS A 106 11.61 4.47 -6.98
CA LYS A 106 12.63 5.24 -6.25
C LYS A 106 12.04 5.97 -5.05
N ALA A 107 11.17 5.27 -4.32
CA ALA A 107 10.61 5.77 -3.07
C ALA A 107 11.73 6.01 -2.06
N ASP A 108 11.68 7.16 -1.38
CA ASP A 108 12.54 7.47 -0.23
C ASP A 108 11.79 7.38 1.10
N LEU A 109 10.47 7.14 1.05
CA LEU A 109 9.64 6.78 2.18
C LEU A 109 8.55 5.78 1.79
N ILE A 110 8.42 4.70 2.57
CA ILE A 110 7.25 3.82 2.55
C ILE A 110 6.34 4.18 3.74
N ILE A 111 5.05 4.35 3.51
CA ILE A 111 4.05 4.58 4.56
C ILE A 111 3.09 3.40 4.59
N VAL A 112 2.89 2.83 5.76
CA VAL A 112 1.99 1.69 5.98
C VAL A 112 1.09 1.94 7.19
N GLY A 113 -0.10 1.35 7.18
CA GLY A 113 -0.94 1.26 8.38
C GLY A 113 -0.31 0.36 9.44
N SER A 114 -0.61 0.60 10.71
CA SER A 114 -0.14 -0.27 11.80
C SER A 114 -0.70 -1.69 11.70
N HIS A 115 -1.95 -1.84 11.27
CA HIS A 115 -2.61 -3.14 11.05
C HIS A 115 -3.35 -3.10 9.73
N GLY A 116 -3.82 -4.28 9.31
CA GLY A 116 -4.66 -4.40 8.13
C GLY A 116 -6.08 -4.88 8.44
N LYS A 117 -6.73 -5.43 7.42
CA LYS A 117 -8.11 -5.98 7.48
C LYS A 117 -8.36 -6.98 8.60
N SER A 118 -7.36 -7.76 9.01
CA SER A 118 -7.53 -8.89 9.94
C SER A 118 -7.68 -8.51 11.42
N GLN A 119 -7.76 -7.21 11.78
CA GLN A 119 -7.99 -6.66 13.13
C GLN A 119 -7.71 -7.63 14.29
N THR A 120 -6.43 -7.96 14.51
CA THR A 120 -6.03 -8.81 15.63
C THR A 120 -5.70 -7.94 16.83
N ASP A 121 -6.62 -7.86 17.79
CA ASP A 121 -6.51 -6.99 18.99
C ASP A 121 -5.27 -7.24 19.86
N ARG A 122 -4.50 -8.30 19.59
CA ARG A 122 -3.31 -8.68 20.34
C ARG A 122 -2.00 -8.16 19.75
N LEU A 123 -1.98 -7.75 18.49
CA LEU A 123 -0.76 -7.25 17.84
C LEU A 123 -0.73 -5.72 17.87
N LEU A 124 0.48 -5.17 18.00
CA LEU A 124 0.71 -3.72 17.92
C LEU A 124 1.06 -3.26 16.51
N ILE A 125 1.58 -4.16 15.68
CA ILE A 125 1.89 -3.96 14.26
C ILE A 125 1.54 -5.27 13.52
N GLY A 126 0.85 -5.19 12.38
CA GLY A 126 0.45 -6.31 11.54
C GLY A 126 1.64 -6.97 10.82
N SER A 127 1.40 -8.16 10.26
CA SER A 127 2.43 -8.97 9.62
C SER A 127 3.10 -8.27 8.43
N VAL A 128 2.32 -7.65 7.54
CA VAL A 128 2.84 -6.95 6.35
C VAL A 128 3.70 -5.75 6.75
N SER A 129 3.20 -4.91 7.66
CA SER A 129 3.93 -3.74 8.15
C SER A 129 5.22 -4.15 8.87
N THR A 130 5.17 -5.21 9.70
CA THR A 130 6.36 -5.79 10.34
C THR A 130 7.36 -6.30 9.31
N PHE A 131 6.89 -7.01 8.28
CA PHE A 131 7.73 -7.51 7.20
C PHE A 131 8.44 -6.37 6.47
N ILE A 132 7.72 -5.31 6.11
CA ILE A 132 8.29 -4.15 5.41
C ILE A 132 9.34 -3.45 6.28
N VAL A 133 9.02 -3.16 7.55
CA VAL A 133 9.97 -2.53 8.49
C VAL A 133 11.24 -3.36 8.67
N THR A 134 11.12 -4.69 8.63
CA THR A 134 12.26 -5.60 8.83
C THR A 134 13.15 -5.72 7.61
N HIS A 135 12.58 -5.69 6.40
CA HIS A 135 13.31 -6.06 5.17
C HIS A 135 13.55 -4.90 4.19
N SER A 136 12.84 -3.77 4.33
CA SER A 136 12.99 -2.62 3.45
C SER A 136 14.32 -1.91 3.70
N ARG A 137 14.97 -1.47 2.61
CA ARG A 137 16.10 -0.52 2.67
C ARG A 137 15.65 0.94 2.65
N VAL A 138 14.38 1.18 2.35
CA VAL A 138 13.74 2.49 2.33
C VAL A 138 13.15 2.78 3.71
N SER A 139 13.34 4.02 4.19
CA SER A 139 12.72 4.51 5.42
C SER A 139 11.23 4.16 5.44
N THR A 140 10.76 3.62 6.56
CA THR A 140 9.36 3.18 6.70
C THR A 140 8.68 3.89 7.86
N MET A 141 7.52 4.50 7.59
CA MET A 141 6.64 5.10 8.58
C MET A 141 5.43 4.20 8.81
N VAL A 142 5.21 3.82 10.07
CA VAL A 142 4.02 3.05 10.49
C VAL A 142 3.03 4.00 11.13
N VAL A 143 1.85 4.16 10.52
CA VAL A 143 0.78 5.03 11.02
C VAL A 143 -0.15 4.24 11.92
N ARG A 144 -0.28 4.67 13.18
CA ARG A 144 -1.19 4.04 14.14
C ARG A 144 -2.63 4.48 13.89
N SER A 145 -3.55 3.51 14.02
CA SER A 145 -4.99 3.72 14.05
C SER A 145 -5.47 4.16 15.41
#